data_AF-A0A9J6DC45-F1
#
_entry.id   AF-A0A9J6DC45-F1
#
_cell.length_a   1.000
_cell.length_b   1.000
_cell.length_c   1.000
_cell.angle_alpha   90.00
_cell.angle_beta   90.00
_cell.angle_gamma   90.00
#
_symmetry.space_group_name_H-M   'P 1'
#
loop_
_entity.id
_entity.type
_entity.pdbx_description
1 polymer ?
#
loop_
_entity_poly.entity_id
_entity_poly.type
_entity_poly.pdbx_seq_one_letter_code
_entity_poly.pdbx_strand_id
1 'polypeptide(L)'
;MKPRGGLCISKAGASVVAEAIWGVAVLGPDERNTGTVCPNHLQNIMVASTLSQENVKRYVNVEAIMVAGQRPEVSAYVAASHVTCKGVIYGIPLSEGPGAIDRKIVNARNPLALGERRIQNAGVIIMLFDG
;
A
#
# COMPACT_ATOMS: atom_id res chain seq x y z
N MET A 1 14.32 -0.18 -15.57
CA MET A 1 14.44 -1.63 -15.87
C MET A 1 13.86 -2.38 -14.67
N LYS A 2 12.76 -3.14 -14.82
CA LYS A 2 12.18 -3.92 -13.69
C LYS A 2 13.16 -5.03 -13.30
N PRO A 3 13.31 -5.39 -12.00
CA PRO A 3 14.13 -6.52 -11.60
C PRO A 3 13.71 -7.77 -12.36
N ARG A 4 14.66 -8.44 -13.01
CA ARG A 4 14.42 -9.69 -13.75
C ARG A 4 13.86 -10.72 -12.76
N GLY A 5 12.61 -11.15 -12.95
CA GLY A 5 11.94 -12.14 -12.09
C GLY A 5 10.74 -11.63 -11.27
N GLY A 6 10.44 -10.33 -11.30
CA GLY A 6 9.25 -9.78 -10.61
C GLY A 6 7.92 -10.14 -11.31
N LEU A 7 6.87 -10.35 -10.51
CA LEU A 7 5.50 -10.59 -11.01
C LEU A 7 5.06 -9.48 -11.98
N CYS A 8 4.57 -9.87 -13.15
CA CYS A 8 3.97 -8.96 -14.13
C CYS A 8 2.50 -9.27 -14.30
N ILE A 9 1.62 -8.41 -13.78
CA ILE A 9 0.17 -8.63 -13.75
C ILE A 9 -0.39 -8.79 -15.17
N SER A 10 0.08 -7.98 -16.12
CA SER A 10 -0.36 -8.06 -17.52
C SER A 10 0.03 -9.37 -18.21
N LYS A 11 1.07 -10.07 -17.73
CA LYS A 11 1.48 -11.38 -18.26
C LYS A 11 0.79 -12.53 -17.54
N ALA A 12 0.60 -12.42 -16.22
CA ALA A 12 -0.04 -13.46 -15.41
C ALA A 12 -1.56 -13.49 -15.57
N GLY A 13 -2.18 -12.35 -15.89
CA GLY A 13 -3.63 -12.17 -15.91
C GLY A 13 -4.16 -11.70 -14.56
N ALA A 14 -4.98 -10.65 -14.58
CA ALA A 14 -5.47 -10.01 -13.35
C ALA A 14 -6.30 -10.95 -12.46
N SER A 15 -7.15 -11.79 -13.07
CA SER A 15 -7.97 -12.77 -12.33
C SER A 15 -7.13 -13.83 -11.62
N VAL A 16 -6.05 -14.31 -12.26
CA VAL A 16 -5.12 -15.27 -11.65
C VAL A 16 -4.42 -14.65 -10.44
N VAL A 17 -3.98 -13.40 -10.57
CA VAL A 17 -3.34 -12.68 -9.46
C VAL A 17 -4.35 -12.41 -8.33
N ALA A 18 -5.59 -12.03 -8.65
CA ALA A 18 -6.65 -11.82 -7.65
C ALA A 18 -6.95 -13.10 -6.86
N GLU A 19 -7.10 -14.25 -7.53
CA GLU A 19 -7.29 -15.55 -6.88
C GLU A 19 -6.12 -15.93 -5.98
N ALA A 20 -4.88 -15.69 -6.44
CA ALA A 20 -3.69 -15.95 -5.64
C ALA A 20 -3.64 -15.07 -4.37
N ILE A 21 -4.05 -13.81 -4.47
CA ILE A 21 -4.18 -12.90 -3.31
C ILE A 21 -5.27 -13.42 -2.35
N TRP A 22 -6.46 -13.78 -2.84
CA TRP A 22 -7.55 -14.28 -2.01
C TRP A 22 -7.22 -15.60 -1.32
N GLY A 23 -6.46 -16.48 -1.99
CA GLY A 23 -5.97 -17.72 -1.39
C GLY A 23 -5.08 -17.47 -0.18
N VAL A 24 -4.16 -16.50 -0.28
CA VAL A 24 -3.26 -16.16 0.84
C VAL A 24 -3.97 -15.35 1.92
N ALA A 25 -4.87 -14.45 1.55
CA ALA A 25 -5.70 -13.69 2.49
C ALA A 25 -6.81 -14.54 3.14
N VAL A 26 -6.94 -15.82 2.77
CA VAL A 26 -7.92 -16.78 3.28
C VAL A 26 -9.35 -16.23 3.22
N LEU A 27 -9.71 -15.67 2.05
CA LEU A 27 -11.05 -15.12 1.81
C LEU A 27 -11.99 -16.18 1.23
N GLY A 28 -13.11 -16.40 1.92
CA GLY A 28 -14.19 -17.25 1.47
C GLY A 28 -14.98 -16.65 0.28
N PRO A 29 -15.78 -17.45 -0.44
CA PRO A 29 -16.52 -16.99 -1.62
C PRO A 29 -17.41 -15.77 -1.36
N ASP A 30 -18.12 -15.76 -0.24
CA ASP A 30 -19.02 -14.66 0.12
C ASP A 30 -18.24 -13.38 0.43
N GLU A 31 -17.11 -13.48 1.14
CA GLU A 31 -16.25 -12.34 1.47
C GLU A 31 -15.66 -11.70 0.20
N ARG A 32 -15.32 -12.50 -0.82
CA ARG A 32 -14.80 -11.99 -2.11
C ARG A 32 -15.81 -11.10 -2.84
N ASN A 33 -17.11 -11.41 -2.71
CA ASN A 33 -18.18 -10.67 -3.36
C ASN A 33 -18.52 -9.34 -2.66
N THR A 34 -17.98 -9.09 -1.46
CA THR A 34 -18.21 -7.85 -0.71
C THR A 34 -17.29 -6.69 -1.11
N GLY A 35 -16.35 -6.93 -2.02
CA GLY A 35 -15.35 -5.96 -2.44
C GLY A 35 -15.04 -6.02 -3.93
N THR A 36 -14.09 -5.20 -4.35
CA THR A 36 -13.56 -5.20 -5.72
C THR A 36 -12.05 -5.36 -5.69
N VAL A 37 -11.51 -6.08 -6.67
CA VAL A 37 -10.07 -6.21 -6.89
C VAL A 37 -9.79 -5.86 -8.34
N CYS A 38 -9.08 -4.76 -8.58
CA CYS A 38 -8.84 -4.21 -9.91
C CYS A 38 -7.34 -4.05 -10.20
N PRO A 39 -6.88 -4.42 -11.39
CA PRO A 39 -5.49 -4.20 -11.79
C PRO A 39 -5.25 -2.75 -12.23
N ASN A 40 -4.08 -2.21 -11.90
CA ASN A 40 -3.50 -1.07 -12.62
C ASN A 40 -2.23 -1.55 -13.34
N HIS A 41 -2.39 -1.88 -14.62
CA HIS A 41 -1.34 -2.46 -15.45
C HIS A 41 -0.14 -1.54 -15.67
N LEU A 42 -0.36 -0.22 -15.72
CA LEU A 42 0.70 0.77 -15.93
C LEU A 42 1.68 0.78 -14.74
N GLN A 43 1.13 0.71 -13.53
CA GLN A 43 1.92 0.69 -12.30
C GLN A 43 2.27 -0.73 -11.84
N ASN A 44 1.71 -1.77 -12.46
CA ASN A 44 1.86 -3.17 -12.08
C ASN A 44 1.48 -3.41 -10.61
N ILE A 45 0.32 -2.87 -10.21
CA ILE A 45 -0.27 -3.04 -8.88
C ILE A 45 -1.68 -3.62 -8.99
N MET A 46 -2.15 -4.26 -7.92
CA MET A 46 -3.55 -4.63 -7.71
C MET A 46 -4.14 -3.72 -6.63
N VAL A 47 -5.37 -3.26 -6.83
CA VAL A 47 -6.11 -2.43 -5.86
C VAL A 47 -7.27 -3.26 -5.35
N ALA A 48 -7.31 -3.53 -4.04
CA ALA A 48 -8.44 -4.16 -3.37
C ALA A 48 -9.23 -3.11 -2.58
N SER A 49 -10.55 -3.08 -2.76
CA SER A 49 -11.47 -2.19 -2.05
C SER A 49 -12.54 -3.02 -1.35
N THR A 50 -12.74 -2.79 -0.05
CA THR A 50 -13.65 -3.56 0.81
C THR A 50 -14.17 -2.67 1.93
N LEU A 51 -15.42 -2.87 2.35
CA LEU A 51 -15.99 -2.24 3.55
C LEU A 51 -15.61 -2.99 4.84
N SER A 52 -15.19 -4.25 4.74
CA SER A 52 -14.76 -5.05 5.87
C SER A 52 -13.34 -4.68 6.31
N GLN A 53 -13.22 -4.10 7.51
CA GLN A 53 -11.93 -3.82 8.16
C GLN A 53 -11.12 -5.09 8.43
N GLU A 54 -11.79 -6.21 8.65
CA GLU A 54 -11.13 -7.51 8.82
C GLU A 54 -10.45 -7.94 7.52
N ASN A 55 -11.13 -7.78 6.37
CA ASN A 55 -10.54 -8.08 5.07
C ASN A 55 -9.35 -7.16 4.77
N VAL A 56 -9.42 -5.88 5.17
CA VAL A 56 -8.27 -4.96 5.04
C VAL A 56 -7.06 -5.50 5.79
N LYS A 57 -7.21 -5.94 7.05
CA LYS A 57 -6.11 -6.52 7.82
C LYS A 57 -5.52 -7.75 7.13
N ARG A 58 -6.36 -8.65 6.61
CA ARG A 58 -5.91 -9.84 5.88
C ARG A 58 -5.15 -9.49 4.61
N TYR A 59 -5.62 -8.53 3.82
CA TYR A 59 -4.93 -8.08 2.61
C TYR A 59 -3.56 -7.45 2.90
N VAL A 60 -3.45 -6.62 3.94
CA VAL A 60 -2.19 -5.92 4.30
C VAL A 60 -1.09 -6.89 4.72
N ASN A 61 -1.46 -8.05 5.26
CA ASN A 61 -0.52 -9.09 5.67
C ASN A 61 -0.08 -10.02 4.52
N VAL A 62 -0.50 -9.77 3.28
CA VAL A 62 -0.06 -10.55 2.12
C VAL A 62 1.33 -10.08 1.69
N GLU A 63 2.34 -10.91 1.96
CA GLU A 63 3.76 -10.63 1.64
C GLU A 63 4.28 -11.42 0.43
N ALA A 64 3.58 -12.50 0.05
CA ALA A 64 3.91 -13.30 -1.12
C ALA A 64 2.66 -14.02 -1.63
N ILE A 65 2.61 -14.29 -2.93
CA ILE A 65 1.51 -15.02 -3.57
C ILE A 65 2.04 -16.13 -4.47
N MET A 66 1.20 -17.11 -4.81
CA MET A 66 1.56 -18.21 -5.72
C MET A 66 0.98 -17.96 -7.11
N VAL A 67 1.83 -17.80 -8.12
CA VAL A 67 1.40 -17.56 -9.51
C VAL A 67 2.23 -18.43 -10.44
N ALA A 68 1.58 -19.30 -11.23
CA ALA A 68 2.23 -20.19 -12.18
C ALA A 68 3.40 -21.02 -11.58
N GLY A 69 3.23 -21.50 -10.35
CA GLY A 69 4.25 -22.30 -9.64
C GLY A 69 5.42 -21.49 -9.08
N GLN A 70 5.40 -20.16 -9.20
CA GLN A 70 6.37 -19.27 -8.57
C GLN A 70 5.76 -18.55 -7.37
N ARG A 71 6.61 -18.22 -6.39
CA ARG A 71 6.24 -17.47 -5.19
C ARG A 71 6.85 -16.07 -5.19
N PRO A 72 6.38 -15.13 -6.03
CA PRO A 72 6.86 -13.75 -5.97
C PRO A 72 6.49 -13.09 -4.63
N GLU A 73 7.44 -12.34 -4.09
CA GLU A 73 7.18 -11.40 -3.00
C GLU A 73 6.36 -10.21 -3.51
N VAL A 74 5.46 -9.74 -2.66
CA VAL A 74 4.60 -8.58 -2.90
C VAL A 74 4.58 -7.68 -1.67
N SER A 75 4.14 -6.44 -1.83
CA SER A 75 3.95 -5.52 -0.72
C SER A 75 2.55 -4.95 -0.78
N ALA A 76 1.79 -5.14 0.29
CA ALA A 76 0.46 -4.56 0.45
C ALA A 76 0.52 -3.37 1.41
N TYR A 77 -0.31 -2.36 1.15
CA TYR A 77 -0.49 -1.21 2.03
C TYR A 77 -1.90 -0.67 1.90
N VAL A 78 -2.41 -0.10 2.99
CA VAL A 78 -3.71 0.57 2.99
C VAL A 78 -3.56 1.93 2.33
N ALA A 79 -4.42 2.24 1.36
CA ALA A 79 -4.52 3.58 0.84
C ALA A 79 -5.08 4.51 1.93
N ALA A 80 -4.52 5.72 2.04
CA ALA A 80 -5.07 6.73 2.93
C ALA A 80 -6.53 7.04 2.56
N SER A 81 -7.35 7.38 3.55
CA SER A 81 -8.78 7.63 3.35
C SER A 81 -9.01 8.71 2.28
N HIS A 82 -10.14 8.65 1.57
CA HIS A 82 -10.50 9.65 0.54
C HIS A 82 -10.68 11.05 1.13
N VAL A 83 -10.93 11.14 2.44
CA VAL A 83 -10.93 12.39 3.21
C VAL A 83 -9.54 12.80 3.69
N THR A 84 -8.46 12.31 3.07
CA THR A 84 -7.10 12.74 3.45
C THR A 84 -6.40 13.44 2.30
N CYS A 85 -5.63 14.46 2.65
CA CYS A 85 -4.78 15.18 1.72
C CYS A 85 -3.30 14.79 1.92
N LYS A 86 -2.54 14.72 0.82
CA LYS A 86 -1.09 14.42 0.86
C LYS A 86 -0.29 15.69 0.62
N GLY A 87 0.57 16.04 1.57
CA GLY A 87 1.60 17.08 1.41
C GLY A 87 2.97 16.46 1.11
N VAL A 88 3.84 17.21 0.45
CA VAL A 88 5.25 16.83 0.25
C VAL A 88 6.13 17.94 0.78
N ILE A 89 7.09 17.62 1.66
CA ILE A 89 8.11 18.56 2.12
C ILE A 89 9.48 18.08 1.61
N TYR A 90 10.22 19.02 1.01
CA TYR A 90 11.58 18.84 0.54
C TYR A 90 12.58 19.46 1.50
N GLY A 91 13.85 19.04 1.41
CA GLY A 91 14.95 19.62 2.17
C GLY A 91 15.09 19.11 3.61
N ILE A 92 14.45 18.01 3.97
CA ILE A 92 14.58 17.44 5.32
C ILE A 92 15.93 16.70 5.44
N PRO A 93 16.84 17.11 6.35
CA PRO A 93 18.14 16.46 6.52
C PRO A 93 18.04 14.95 6.73
N LEU A 94 18.92 14.16 6.13
CA LEU A 94 18.92 12.70 6.27
C LEU A 94 19.29 12.24 7.69
N SER A 95 20.02 13.07 8.44
CA SER A 95 20.33 12.86 9.85
C SER A 95 19.10 12.93 10.75
N GLU A 96 17.99 13.48 10.25
CA GLU A 96 16.76 13.59 11.01
C GLU A 96 15.94 12.30 10.93
N GLY A 97 15.87 11.60 12.05
CA GLY A 97 15.19 10.32 12.18
C GLY A 97 13.66 10.46 12.27
N PRO A 98 12.90 9.39 12.03
CA PRO A 98 11.43 9.42 11.95
C PRO A 98 10.77 10.10 13.16
N GLY A 99 11.12 9.73 14.39
CA GLY A 99 10.50 10.30 15.59
C GLY A 99 10.81 11.79 15.83
N ALA A 100 11.88 12.33 15.23
CA ALA A 100 12.16 13.76 15.29
C ALA A 100 11.31 14.55 14.29
N ILE A 101 11.07 13.97 13.11
CA ILE A 101 10.21 14.55 12.07
C ILE A 101 8.76 14.54 12.55
N ASP A 102 8.29 13.42 13.10
CA ASP A 102 6.92 13.23 13.63
C ASP A 102 6.57 14.33 14.62
N ARG A 103 7.40 14.53 15.65
CA ARG A 103 7.18 15.57 16.67
C ARG A 103 7.15 16.99 16.08
N LYS A 104 7.86 17.26 14.99
CA LYS A 104 7.86 18.57 14.32
C LYS A 104 6.63 18.79 13.44
N ILE A 105 6.01 17.72 12.96
CA ILE A 105 4.93 17.79 11.98
C ILE A 105 3.58 17.49 12.61
N VAL A 106 3.48 16.40 13.35
CA VAL A 106 2.31 15.96 14.10
C VAL A 106 2.38 16.59 15.50
N ASN A 107 1.83 17.79 15.62
CA ASN A 107 1.76 18.49 16.91
C ASN A 107 0.53 19.39 16.99
N ALA A 108 0.31 19.97 18.18
CA ALA A 108 -0.86 20.81 18.46
C ALA A 108 -0.98 22.06 17.55
N ARG A 109 0.09 22.50 16.87
CA ARG A 109 0.06 23.62 15.93
C ARG A 109 -0.30 23.20 14.51
N ASN A 110 -0.31 21.90 14.23
CA ASN A 110 -0.71 21.31 12.96
C ASN A 110 -1.70 20.17 13.22
N PRO A 111 -2.91 20.51 13.71
CA PRO A 111 -3.85 19.53 14.27
C PRO A 111 -4.41 18.55 13.23
N LEU A 112 -4.28 18.87 11.95
CA LEU A 112 -4.75 18.01 10.86
C LEU A 112 -3.68 17.01 10.40
N ALA A 113 -2.41 17.13 10.82
CA ALA A 113 -1.40 16.16 10.42
C ALA A 113 -1.63 14.81 11.12
N LEU A 114 -1.85 13.76 10.32
CA LEU A 114 -2.08 12.39 10.77
C LEU A 114 -0.79 11.57 10.86
N GLY A 115 0.27 12.03 10.21
CA GLY A 115 1.57 11.36 10.20
C GLY A 115 2.40 11.71 8.97
N GLU A 116 3.64 11.25 8.99
CA GLU A 116 4.58 11.42 7.89
C GLU A 116 5.37 10.15 7.56
N ARG A 117 5.91 10.12 6.35
CA ARG A 117 6.83 9.07 5.91
C ARG A 117 7.92 9.63 5.02
N ARG A 118 9.18 9.36 5.37
CA ARG A 118 10.31 9.67 4.50
C ARG A 118 10.32 8.77 3.27
N ILE A 119 10.56 9.38 2.11
CA ILE A 119 10.76 8.65 0.86
C ILE A 119 12.21 8.16 0.85
N GLN A 120 12.40 6.87 1.20
CA GLN A 120 13.70 6.19 1.16
C GLN A 120 14.82 7.02 1.85
N ASN A 121 16.00 7.10 1.23
CA ASN A 121 17.14 7.90 1.67
C ASN A 121 17.17 9.28 0.98
N ALA A 122 16.00 9.90 0.76
CA ALA A 122 15.91 11.24 0.19
C ALA A 122 15.57 12.28 1.27
N GLY A 123 15.93 13.54 1.00
CA GLY A 123 15.54 14.68 1.81
C GLY A 123 14.06 15.07 1.65
N VAL A 124 13.19 14.10 1.40
CA VAL A 124 11.78 14.31 1.06
C VAL A 124 10.90 13.46 1.95
N ILE A 125 9.83 14.07 2.46
CA ILE A 125 8.83 13.41 3.28
C ILE A 125 7.44 13.63 2.69
N ILE A 126 6.57 12.64 2.83
CA ILE A 126 5.15 12.73 2.51
C ILE A 126 4.41 12.89 3.83
N MET A 127 3.53 13.88 3.92
CA MET A 127 2.64 14.09 5.06
C MET A 127 1.22 13.66 4.69
N LEU A 128 0.51 13.09 5.65
CA LEU A 128 -0.92 12.83 5.58
C LEU A 128 -1.65 13.86 6.45
N PHE A 129 -2.68 14.48 5.89
CA PHE A 129 -3.59 15.36 6.61
C PHE A 129 -4.98 14.76 6.66
N ASP A 130 -5.69 14.98 7.76
CA ASP A 130 -7.14 14.90 7.83
C ASP A 130 -7.71 16.03 6.97
N GLY A 131 -8.61 15.69 6.06
CA GLY A 131 -9.12 16.56 5.00
C GLY A 131 -10.51 17.12 5.27
#